data_AF-A0A1C5ND25-F1
#
_entry.id   AF-A0A1C5ND25-F1
#
_cell.length_a   1.000
_cell.length_b   1.000
_cell.length_c   1.000
_cell.angle_alpha   90.00
_cell.angle_beta   90.00
_cell.angle_gamma   90.00
#
_symmetry.space_group_name_H-M   'P 1'
#
loop_
_entity.id
_entity.type
_entity.pdbx_description
1 polymer ?
#
loop_
_entity_poly.entity_id
_entity_poly.type
_entity_poly.pdbx_seq_one_letter_code
_entity_poly.pdbx_strand_id
1 'polypeptide(L)'
;MKVVELIKKLNEIGYDENTELEFSFTDNDTGEWYVIPFEKFWYGEELTGDPYCKDIIDIGIQVDTAKEYINAKIEGYLDKVVGKLNDIIYGGL
;
A
#
# COMPACT_ATOMS: atom_id res chain seq x y z
N MET A 1 1.41 13.79 6.16
CA MET A 1 1.64 13.87 7.62
C MET A 1 3.02 14.48 7.83
N LYS A 2 3.22 15.36 8.81
CA LYS A 2 4.58 15.85 9.13
C LYS A 2 5.30 14.80 9.97
N VAL A 3 6.62 14.67 9.80
CA VAL A 3 7.45 13.72 10.58
C VAL A 3 7.28 13.92 12.09
N VAL A 4 7.21 15.17 12.55
CA VAL A 4 6.98 15.49 13.98
C VAL A 4 5.63 14.98 14.52
N GLU A 5 4.61 14.89 13.67
CA GLU A 5 3.29 14.37 14.07
C GLU A 5 3.34 12.85 14.22
N LEU A 6 4.05 12.16 13.31
CA LEU A 6 4.29 10.73 13.42
C LEU A 6 5.06 10.39 14.70
N ILE A 7 6.18 11.10 14.96
CA ILE A 7 6.99 10.89 16.18
C ILE A 7 6.16 11.09 17.45
N LYS A 8 5.27 12.09 17.48
CA LYS A 8 4.37 12.30 18.63
C LYS A 8 3.46 11.10 18.84
N LYS A 9 2.79 10.61 17.79
CA LYS A 9 1.91 9.44 17.88
C LYS A 9 2.66 8.18 18.33
N LEU A 10 3.87 7.97 17.81
CA LEU A 10 4.71 6.85 18.23
C LEU A 10 5.01 6.94 19.74
N ASN A 11 5.44 8.12 20.23
CA ASN A 11 5.68 8.33 21.66
C ASN A 11 4.42 8.13 22.51
N GLU A 12 3.24 8.55 22.03
CA GLU A 12 1.96 8.38 22.73
C GLU A 12 1.60 6.90 22.94
N ILE A 13 1.95 6.03 21.99
CA ILE A 13 1.71 4.58 22.11
C ILE A 13 2.83 3.84 22.86
N GLY A 14 3.90 4.55 23.25
CA GLY A 14 5.04 3.95 23.96
C GLY A 14 5.84 2.98 23.09
N TYR A 15 6.01 3.30 21.80
CA TYR A 15 6.81 2.47 20.89
C TYR A 15 8.22 2.20 21.44
N ASP A 16 8.68 0.96 21.23
CA ASP A 16 9.93 0.42 21.75
C ASP A 16 10.62 -0.47 20.71
N GLU A 17 11.66 -1.20 21.11
CA GLU A 17 12.38 -2.14 20.24
C GLU A 17 11.53 -3.33 19.73
N ASN A 18 10.36 -3.56 20.33
CA ASN A 18 9.44 -4.63 19.95
C ASN A 18 8.30 -4.12 19.05
N THR A 19 8.30 -2.83 18.72
CA THR A 19 7.27 -2.23 17.87
C THR A 19 7.63 -2.35 16.39
N GLU A 20 6.79 -3.03 15.63
CA GLU A 20 6.95 -3.17 14.18
C GLU A 20 6.19 -2.10 13.41
N LEU A 21 6.77 -1.64 12.30
CA LEU A 21 6.13 -0.73 11.37
C LEU A 21 5.55 -1.53 10.19
N GLU A 22 4.23 -1.49 10.04
CA GLU A 22 3.53 -2.13 8.94
C GLU A 22 2.95 -1.08 7.99
N PHE A 23 3.06 -1.34 6.69
CA PHE A 23 2.40 -0.55 5.65
C PHE A 23 1.33 -1.39 4.98
N SER A 24 0.14 -0.83 4.92
CA SER A 24 -1.03 -1.50 4.36
C SER A 24 -1.94 -0.52 3.65
N PHE A 25 -2.85 -1.06 2.85
CA PHE A 25 -3.87 -0.27 2.17
C PHE A 25 -5.18 -1.05 2.10
N THR A 26 -6.27 -0.32 1.90
CA THR A 26 -7.59 -0.87 1.67
C THR A 26 -7.93 -0.73 0.19
N ASP A 27 -8.29 -1.83 -0.46
CA ASP A 27 -8.91 -1.80 -1.77
C ASP A 27 -10.33 -1.25 -1.63
N ASN A 28 -10.57 -0.04 -2.16
CA ASN A 28 -11.88 0.61 -2.04
C ASN A 28 -12.99 -0.10 -2.83
N ASP A 29 -12.65 -0.95 -3.80
CA ASP A 29 -13.65 -1.68 -4.57
C ASP A 29 -14.24 -2.85 -3.77
N THR A 30 -13.41 -3.54 -2.98
CA THR A 30 -13.77 -4.77 -2.26
C THR A 30 -13.90 -4.55 -0.74
N GLY A 31 -13.27 -3.49 -0.22
CA GLY A 31 -13.09 -3.26 1.22
C GLY A 31 -12.00 -4.14 1.83
N GLU A 32 -11.29 -4.94 1.04
CA GLU A 32 -10.24 -5.83 1.53
C GLU A 32 -8.98 -5.06 1.92
N TRP A 33 -8.31 -5.53 2.96
CA TRP A 33 -7.11 -4.94 3.51
C TRP A 33 -5.90 -5.79 3.17
N TYR A 34 -4.84 -5.17 2.66
CA TYR A 34 -3.64 -5.86 2.23
C TYR A 34 -2.39 -5.23 2.85
N VAL A 35 -1.52 -6.09 3.39
CA VAL A 35 -0.18 -5.70 3.83
C VAL A 35 0.74 -5.63 2.62
N ILE A 36 1.55 -4.59 2.55
CA ILE A 36 2.60 -4.51 1.54
C ILE A 36 3.91 -5.02 2.14
N PRO A 37 4.47 -6.13 1.63
CA PRO A 37 5.72 -6.66 2.16
C PRO A 37 6.88 -5.67 1.95
N PHE A 38 7.66 -5.53 3.00
CA PHE A 38 8.71 -4.52 3.16
C PHE A 38 10.09 -5.15 2.94
N GLU A 39 10.61 -5.12 1.70
CA GLU A 39 11.93 -5.70 1.44
C GLU A 39 13.07 -4.68 1.47
N LYS A 40 12.83 -3.41 1.09
CA LYS A 40 13.85 -2.35 1.05
C LYS A 40 13.27 -0.95 1.26
N PHE A 41 13.98 -0.13 2.04
CA PHE A 41 13.79 1.32 2.02
C PHE A 41 14.33 1.89 0.70
N TRP A 42 13.47 2.58 -0.05
CA TRP A 42 13.90 3.54 -1.06
C TRP A 42 13.77 4.91 -0.41
N TYR A 43 14.90 5.45 0.06
CA TYR A 43 14.97 6.82 0.54
C TYR A 43 14.94 7.72 -0.70
N GLY A 44 13.80 8.39 -0.92
CA GLY A 44 13.80 9.57 -1.77
C GLY A 44 14.30 10.72 -0.92
N GLU A 45 15.59 11.01 -0.95
CA GLU A 45 16.12 12.19 -0.26
C GLU A 45 17.11 12.97 -1.11
N GLU A 46 16.87 14.29 -1.14
CA GLU A 46 17.92 15.26 -0.89
C GLU A 46 17.69 15.81 0.53
N LEU A 47 18.25 15.16 1.55
CA LEU A 47 18.42 15.80 2.87
C LEU A 47 19.53 16.82 2.71
N THR A 48 19.13 18.08 2.74
CA THR A 48 20.11 19.16 2.57
C THR A 48 20.94 19.36 3.84
N GLY A 49 20.40 18.96 5.00
CA GLY A 49 21.04 19.19 6.31
C GLY A 49 21.04 20.66 6.75
N ASP A 50 20.48 21.55 5.93
CA ASP A 50 20.48 22.99 6.14
C ASP A 50 19.29 23.42 7.03
N PRO A 51 19.51 24.33 8.00
CA PRO A 51 18.42 24.90 8.77
C PRO A 51 17.40 25.57 7.85
N TYR A 52 16.11 25.31 8.08
CA TYR A 52 14.96 25.88 7.35
C TYR A 52 14.74 25.38 5.92
N CYS A 53 15.45 24.35 5.47
CA CYS A 53 15.09 23.65 4.25
C CYS A 53 13.87 22.75 4.48
N LYS A 54 12.99 22.64 3.48
CA LYS A 54 11.83 21.75 3.51
C LYS A 54 12.27 20.35 3.09
N ASP A 55 13.02 19.67 3.96
CA ASP A 55 13.40 18.28 3.73
C ASP A 55 12.14 17.41 3.60
N ILE A 56 12.14 16.47 2.65
CA ILE A 56 11.05 15.53 2.40
C ILE A 56 11.64 14.13 2.54
N ILE A 57 11.06 13.34 3.45
CA ILE A 57 11.31 11.90 3.53
C ILE A 57 10.24 11.23 2.68
N ASP A 58 10.62 10.74 1.50
CA ASP A 58 9.75 9.91 0.67
C ASP A 58 9.99 8.43 0.98
N ILE A 59 8.91 7.70 1.27
CA ILE A 59 8.94 6.25 1.49
C ILE A 59 8.22 5.61 0.30
N GLY A 60 9.00 5.30 -0.73
CA GLY A 60 8.51 4.60 -1.91
C GLY A 60 8.24 3.13 -1.61
N ILE A 61 7.04 2.65 -1.95
CA ILE A 61 6.64 1.25 -1.77
C ILE A 61 6.41 0.63 -3.16
N GLN A 62 7.02 -0.52 -3.42
CA GLN A 62 6.83 -1.25 -4.68
C GLN A 62 5.55 -2.08 -4.63
N VAL A 63 4.48 -1.60 -5.26
CA VAL A 63 3.18 -2.28 -5.26
C VAL A 63 3.25 -3.69 -5.88
N ASP A 64 4.19 -3.95 -6.79
CA ASP A 64 4.40 -5.27 -7.41
C ASP A 64 4.77 -6.37 -6.38
N THR A 65 5.18 -6.00 -5.16
CA THR A 65 5.48 -6.96 -4.09
C THR A 65 4.22 -7.37 -3.32
N ALA A 66 3.11 -6.64 -3.43
CA ALA A 66 1.82 -6.97 -2.80
C ALA A 66 1.09 -8.09 -3.58
N LYS A 67 1.72 -9.28 -3.64
CA LYS A 67 1.25 -10.43 -4.45
C LYS A 67 -0.18 -10.83 -4.15
N GLU A 68 -0.61 -10.75 -2.89
CA GLU A 68 -1.98 -11.07 -2.47
C GLU A 68 -3.00 -10.16 -3.17
N TYR A 69 -2.76 -8.85 -3.13
CA TYR A 69 -3.60 -7.87 -3.83
C TYR A 69 -3.60 -8.08 -5.36
N ILE A 70 -2.42 -8.31 -5.95
CA ILE A 70 -2.30 -8.52 -7.40
C ILE A 70 -3.10 -9.75 -7.82
N ASN A 71 -2.98 -10.85 -7.08
CA ASN A 71 -3.72 -12.08 -7.35
C ASN A 71 -5.24 -11.86 -7.22
N ALA A 72 -5.70 -11.19 -6.16
CA ALA A 72 -7.10 -10.88 -5.95
C ALA A 72 -7.68 -10.03 -7.10
N LYS A 73 -6.95 -9.01 -7.58
CA LYS A 73 -7.37 -8.23 -8.74
C LYS A 73 -7.42 -9.07 -10.02
N ILE A 74 -6.44 -9.94 -10.26
CA ILE A 74 -6.43 -10.83 -11.43
C ILE A 74 -7.64 -11.77 -11.41
N GLU A 75 -7.93 -12.41 -10.27
CA GLU A 75 -9.09 -13.28 -10.11
C GLU A 75 -10.40 -12.54 -10.37
N GLY A 76 -10.56 -11.34 -9.78
CA GLY A 76 -11.74 -10.51 -10.02
C GLY A 76 -11.91 -10.07 -11.48
N TYR A 77 -10.82 -9.87 -12.23
CA TYR A 77 -10.89 -9.61 -13.68
C TYR A 77 -11.26 -10.85 -14.48
N LEU A 78 -10.70 -12.02 -14.13
CA LEU A 78 -11.03 -13.28 -14.78
C LEU A 78 -12.52 -13.61 -14.62
N ASP A 79 -13.07 -13.45 -13.42
CA ASP A 79 -14.50 -13.67 -13.17
C ASP A 79 -15.38 -12.75 -14.03
N LYS A 80 -14.99 -11.48 -14.19
CA LYS A 80 -15.70 -10.53 -15.09
C LYS A 80 -15.64 -10.96 -16.55
N VAL A 81 -14.50 -11.48 -17.01
CA VAL A 81 -14.35 -11.98 -18.38
C VAL A 81 -15.19 -13.23 -18.60
N VAL A 82 -15.13 -14.19 -17.67
CA VAL A 82 -15.94 -15.41 -17.71
C VAL A 82 -17.43 -15.09 -17.69
N GLY A 83 -17.86 -14.16 -16.83
CA GLY A 83 -19.24 -13.68 -16.79
C GLY A 83 -19.71 -13.12 -18.13
N LYS A 84 -18.92 -12.21 -18.74
CA LYS A 84 -19.23 -11.66 -20.06
C LYS A 84 -19.29 -12.71 -21.18
N LEU A 85 -18.39 -13.69 -21.15
CA LEU A 85 -18.42 -14.77 -22.13
C LEU A 85 -19.68 -15.63 -21.99
N ASN A 86 -20.07 -15.94 -20.75
CA ASN A 86 -21.31 -16.67 -20.48
C ASN A 86 -22.54 -15.89 -20.95
N ASP A 87 -22.59 -14.57 -20.72
CA ASP A 87 -23.68 -13.72 -21.20
C ASP A 87 -23.75 -13.71 -22.74
N ILE A 88 -22.63 -13.70 -23.45
CA ILE A 88 -22.61 -13.75 -24.92
C ILE A 88 -23.07 -15.12 -25.44
N ILE A 89 -22.59 -16.20 -24.83
CA ILE A 89 -22.86 -17.57 -25.29
C ILE A 89 -24.30 -17.99 -24.96
N TYR A 90 -24.78 -17.64 -23.77
CA TYR A 90 -26.04 -18.16 -23.22
C TYR A 90 -27.12 -17.09 -23.01
N GLY A 91 -26.76 -15.81 -22.93
CA GLY A 91 -27.70 -14.69 -22.74
C GLY A 91 -28.25 -14.10 -24.04
N GLY A 92 -27.83 -14.61 -25.20
CA GLY A 92 -28.32 -14.19 -26.53
C GLY A 92 -29.53 -14.99 -27.07
N LEU A 93 -30.31 -15.66 -26.20
CA LEU A 93 -31.56 -16.35 -26.54
C LEU A 93 -32.79 -15.52 -26.17
#